data_AF-A0A961AA19-F1
#
_entry.id   AF-A0A961AA19-F1
#
_cell.length_a   1.000
_cell.length_b   1.000
_cell.length_c   1.000
_cell.angle_alpha   90.00
_cell.angle_beta   90.00
_cell.angle_gamma   90.00
#
_symmetry.space_group_name_H-M   'P 1'
#
loop_
_entity.id
_entity.type
_entity.pdbx_description
1 polymer ?
#
loop_
_entity_poly.entity_id
_entity_poly.type
_entity_poly.pdbx_seq_one_letter_code
_entity_poly.pdbx_strand_id
1 'polypeptide(L)'
;MPLIIVLVVVVILVIVLVGAYNKLVGLRNGVESSWRQVDVQLQKRYDLIPNLVETVKGYAKHEQDTLEKVIQARNMAMNASGVHDQQEAENMLTGALKSIFALSEAYPDLKANQNFLMLQQELASIENKIAYSRQHYNDVVRGYNTLQQQFPSNLVAGMAGCRPAEYFELENEAAREAPKVSFD
;
A
#
# COMPACT_ATOMS: atom_id res chain seq x y z
N MET A 1 2.13 44.50 -35.63
CA MET A 1 2.72 44.55 -34.27
C MET A 1 1.84 43.90 -33.21
N PRO A 2 0.60 44.37 -32.91
CA PRO A 2 -0.22 43.79 -31.84
C PRO A 2 -0.63 42.32 -32.09
N LEU A 3 -0.96 41.96 -33.33
CA LEU A 3 -1.30 40.57 -33.70
C LEU A 3 -0.15 39.58 -33.47
N ILE A 4 1.10 40.01 -33.72
CA ILE A 4 2.29 39.18 -33.52
C ILE A 4 2.51 38.94 -32.02
N ILE A 5 2.33 39.97 -31.19
CA ILE A 5 2.44 39.86 -29.73
C ILE A 5 1.38 38.88 -29.20
N VAL A 6 0.13 38.98 -29.66
CA VAL A 6 -0.95 38.05 -29.27
C VAL A 6 -0.59 36.61 -29.67
N LEU A 7 -0.10 36.40 -30.89
CA LEU A 7 0.26 35.07 -31.38
C LEU A 7 1.42 34.46 -30.58
N VAL A 8 2.44 35.25 -30.24
CA VAL A 8 3.55 34.80 -29.38
C VAL A 8 3.05 34.39 -27.99
N VAL A 9 2.17 35.17 -27.37
CA VAL A 9 1.59 34.84 -26.06
C VAL A 9 0.78 33.55 -26.13
N VAL A 10 -0.03 33.35 -27.17
CA VAL A 10 -0.80 32.11 -27.37
C VAL A 10 0.12 30.90 -27.52
N VAL A 11 1.20 31.02 -28.29
CA VAL A 11 2.17 29.93 -28.46
C VAL A 11 2.81 29.56 -27.13
N ILE A 12 3.21 30.54 -26.31
CA ILE A 12 3.78 30.31 -24.99
C ILE A 12 2.77 29.58 -24.08
N LEU A 13 1.51 30.02 -24.08
CA LEU A 13 0.46 29.36 -23.29
C LEU A 13 0.27 27.90 -23.70
N VAL A 14 0.23 27.61 -25.00
CA VAL A 14 0.10 26.23 -25.51
C VAL A 14 1.27 25.36 -25.06
N ILE A 15 2.51 25.86 -25.17
CA ILE A 15 3.71 25.13 -24.73
C ILE A 15 3.62 24.79 -23.24
N VAL A 16 3.21 25.74 -22.40
CA VAL A 16 3.07 25.54 -20.96
C VAL A 16 2.00 24.50 -20.64
N LEU A 17 0.84 24.56 -21.31
CA LEU A 17 -0.26 23.59 -21.09
C LEU A 17 0.13 22.18 -21.54
N VAL A 18 0.83 22.04 -22.67
CA VAL A 18 1.35 20.75 -23.15
C VAL A 18 2.38 20.17 -22.17
N GLY A 19 3.28 21.01 -21.66
CA GLY A 19 4.25 20.60 -20.64
C GLY A 19 3.57 20.11 -19.35
N ALA A 20 2.54 20.84 -18.89
CA ALA A 20 1.75 20.45 -17.72
C ALA A 20 1.02 19.11 -17.93
N TYR A 21 0.40 18.91 -19.10
CA TYR A 21 -0.27 17.66 -19.47
C TYR A 21 0.69 16.46 -19.43
N ASN A 22 1.85 16.57 -20.08
CA ASN A 22 2.83 15.50 -20.13
C ASN A 22 3.36 15.13 -18.73
N LYS A 23 3.56 16.14 -17.86
CA LYS A 23 3.98 15.90 -16.47
C LYS A 23 2.90 15.19 -15.66
N LEU A 24 1.62 15.57 -15.82
CA LEU A 24 0.48 14.90 -15.18
C LEU A 24 0.38 13.43 -15.60
N VAL A 25 0.47 13.15 -16.90
CA VAL A 25 0.44 11.77 -17.41
C VAL A 25 1.62 10.96 -16.89
N GLY A 26 2.82 11.55 -16.85
CA GLY A 26 4.01 10.91 -16.29
C GLY A 26 3.82 10.51 -14.83
N LEU A 27 3.29 11.41 -13.99
CA LEU A 27 3.00 11.11 -12.59
C LEU A 27 1.87 10.08 -12.42
N ARG A 28 0.83 10.11 -13.26
CA ARG A 28 -0.24 9.10 -13.24
C ARG A 28 0.32 7.69 -13.48
N ASN A 29 1.18 7.55 -14.48
CA ASN A 29 1.85 6.29 -14.77
C ASN A 29 2.82 5.91 -13.62
N GLY A 30 3.43 6.89 -12.97
CA GLY A 30 4.24 6.70 -11.77
C GLY A 30 3.44 6.12 -10.59
N VAL A 31 2.22 6.63 -10.34
CA VAL A 31 1.31 6.09 -9.32
C VAL A 31 0.99 4.63 -9.62
N GLU A 32 0.62 4.31 -10.86
CA GLU A 32 0.31 2.93 -11.26
C GLU A 32 1.53 2.00 -11.13
N SER A 33 2.71 2.47 -11.55
CA SER A 33 3.95 1.69 -11.46
C SER A 33 4.39 1.44 -10.01
N SER A 34 4.28 2.45 -9.14
CA SER A 34 4.59 2.30 -7.71
C SER A 34 3.57 1.41 -6.99
N TRP A 35 2.29 1.45 -7.39
CA TRP A 35 1.29 0.50 -6.89
C TRP A 35 1.65 -0.95 -7.26
N ARG A 36 2.05 -1.20 -8.52
CA ARG A 36 2.53 -2.52 -8.96
C ARG A 36 3.72 -3.02 -8.14
N GLN A 37 4.60 -2.13 -7.66
CA GLN A 37 5.70 -2.53 -6.78
C GLN A 37 5.22 -2.99 -5.41
N VAL A 38 4.20 -2.32 -4.84
CA VAL A 38 3.53 -2.75 -3.61
C VAL A 38 2.92 -4.14 -3.82
N ASP A 39 2.11 -4.29 -4.87
CA ASP A 39 1.40 -5.53 -5.23
C ASP A 39 2.34 -6.74 -5.33
N VAL A 40 3.51 -6.58 -5.95
CA VAL A 40 4.52 -7.65 -6.02
C VAL A 40 5.01 -8.09 -4.63
N GLN A 41 5.14 -7.18 -3.66
CA GLN A 41 5.53 -7.57 -2.30
C GLN A 41 4.37 -8.21 -1.54
N LEU A 42 3.14 -7.73 -1.76
CA LEU A 42 1.93 -8.33 -1.19
C LEU A 42 1.77 -9.78 -1.66
N GLN A 43 1.90 -10.02 -2.97
CA GLN A 43 1.82 -11.35 -3.54
C GLN A 43 2.84 -12.31 -2.93
N LYS A 44 4.10 -11.88 -2.77
CA LYS A 44 5.14 -12.70 -2.11
C LYS A 44 4.76 -13.05 -0.67
N ARG A 45 4.18 -12.10 0.07
CA ARG A 45 3.67 -12.35 1.43
C ARG A 45 2.62 -13.45 1.39
N TYR A 46 1.68 -13.38 0.46
CA TYR A 46 0.60 -14.36 0.31
C TYR A 46 1.12 -15.74 -0.07
N ASP A 47 2.15 -15.81 -0.91
CA ASP A 47 2.72 -17.09 -1.37
C ASP A 47 3.41 -17.87 -0.24
N LEU A 48 3.90 -17.19 0.81
CA LEU A 48 4.53 -17.82 1.97
C LEU A 48 3.54 -18.32 3.02
N ILE A 49 2.32 -17.78 3.07
CA ILE A 49 1.33 -18.11 4.11
C ILE A 49 0.94 -19.59 4.13
N PRO A 50 0.67 -20.26 2.99
CA PRO A 50 0.35 -21.69 3.01
C PRO A 50 1.47 -22.53 3.64
N ASN A 51 2.73 -22.23 3.34
CA ASN A 51 3.88 -22.92 3.92
C ASN A 51 4.00 -22.66 5.43
N LEU A 52 3.73 -21.43 5.88
CA LEU A 52 3.67 -21.09 7.29
C LEU A 52 2.56 -21.89 8.00
N VAL A 53 1.36 -21.92 7.43
CA VAL A 53 0.20 -22.63 7.99
C VAL A 53 0.47 -24.13 8.11
N GLU A 54 1.01 -24.76 7.07
CA GLU A 54 1.35 -26.19 7.11
C GLU A 54 2.47 -26.50 8.12
N THR A 55 3.47 -25.61 8.24
CA THR A 55 4.52 -25.75 9.25
C THR A 55 3.93 -25.70 10.66
N VAL A 56 3.07 -24.71 10.96
CA VAL A 56 2.44 -24.55 12.28
C VAL A 56 1.51 -25.71 12.59
N LYS A 57 0.71 -26.16 11.61
CA LYS A 57 -0.22 -27.29 11.74
C LYS A 57 0.48 -28.60 12.14
N GLY A 58 1.73 -28.78 11.76
CA GLY A 58 2.56 -29.93 12.18
C GLY A 58 2.76 -30.01 13.70
N TYR A 59 2.81 -28.86 14.38
CA TYR A 59 3.12 -28.73 15.82
C TYR A 59 1.91 -28.33 16.67
N ALA A 60 1.00 -27.52 16.14
CA ALA A 60 -0.13 -26.93 16.86
C ALA A 60 -1.47 -27.42 16.26
N LYS A 61 -1.71 -28.74 16.28
CA LYS A 61 -2.90 -29.36 15.65
C LYS A 61 -4.25 -28.92 16.24
N HIS A 62 -4.25 -28.39 17.46
CA HIS A 62 -5.45 -27.90 18.14
C HIS A 62 -5.81 -26.45 17.76
N GLU A 63 -4.95 -25.75 17.01
CA GLU A 63 -5.12 -24.35 16.61
C GLU A 63 -5.81 -24.19 15.25
N GLN A 64 -6.77 -25.06 14.93
CA GLN A 64 -7.43 -25.06 13.62
C GLN A 64 -8.14 -23.75 13.33
N ASP A 65 -8.90 -23.22 14.29
CA ASP A 65 -9.61 -21.95 14.16
C ASP A 65 -8.65 -20.78 13.87
N THR A 66 -7.47 -20.77 14.52
CA THR A 66 -6.44 -19.75 14.32
C THR A 66 -5.85 -19.83 12.91
N LEU A 67 -5.54 -21.04 12.45
CA LEU A 67 -5.00 -21.27 11.10
C LEU A 67 -6.03 -20.95 10.02
N GLU A 68 -7.31 -21.26 10.24
CA GLU A 68 -8.38 -20.95 9.31
C GLU A 68 -8.56 -19.43 9.16
N LYS A 69 -8.55 -18.68 10.26
CA LYS A 69 -8.61 -17.21 10.22
C LYS A 69 -7.49 -16.60 9.38
N VAL A 70 -6.28 -17.16 9.43
CA VAL A 70 -5.14 -16.70 8.62
C VAL A 70 -5.36 -16.97 7.13
N ILE A 71 -5.87 -18.14 6.79
CA ILE A 71 -6.21 -18.49 5.40
C ILE A 71 -7.33 -17.59 4.88
N GLN A 72 -8.37 -17.34 5.69
CA GLN A 72 -9.45 -16.43 5.35
C GLN A 72 -8.93 -15.00 5.14
N ALA A 73 -8.10 -14.48 6.06
CA ALA A 73 -7.51 -13.15 5.94
C ALA A 73 -6.60 -13.03 4.71
N ARG A 74 -5.81 -14.07 4.40
CA ARG A 74 -5.03 -14.15 3.15
C ARG A 74 -5.94 -14.04 1.92
N ASN A 75 -7.04 -14.80 1.89
CA ASN A 75 -7.95 -14.80 0.75
C ASN A 75 -8.65 -13.44 0.59
N MET A 76 -9.02 -12.78 1.69
CA MET A 76 -9.55 -11.41 1.63
C MET A 76 -8.51 -10.46 1.05
N ALA A 77 -7.26 -10.52 1.53
CA ALA A 77 -6.17 -9.67 1.06
C ALA A 77 -5.80 -9.90 -0.41
N MET A 78 -5.89 -11.14 -0.89
CA MET A 78 -5.61 -11.49 -2.29
C MET A 78 -6.71 -11.06 -3.26
N ASN A 79 -7.96 -10.94 -2.79
CA ASN A 79 -9.12 -10.58 -3.62
C ASN A 79 -9.54 -9.12 -3.46
N ALA A 80 -8.93 -8.38 -2.54
CA ALA A 80 -9.19 -6.97 -2.34
C ALA A 80 -8.91 -6.18 -3.63
N SER A 81 -9.76 -5.20 -3.93
CA SER A 81 -9.69 -4.43 -5.17
C SER A 81 -9.65 -2.94 -4.85
N GLY A 82 -8.63 -2.25 -5.37
CA GLY A 82 -8.41 -0.84 -5.03
C GLY A 82 -7.61 -0.67 -3.74
N VAL A 83 -7.12 0.55 -3.53
CA VAL A 83 -6.13 0.85 -2.49
C VAL A 83 -6.74 0.75 -1.09
N HIS A 84 -7.94 1.28 -0.93
CA HIS A 84 -8.68 1.26 0.33
C HIS A 84 -9.01 -0.17 0.80
N ASP A 85 -9.68 -0.97 -0.02
CA ASP A 85 -10.02 -2.36 0.33
C ASP A 85 -8.76 -3.19 0.60
N GLN A 86 -7.69 -2.96 -0.19
CA GLN A 86 -6.40 -3.61 0.02
C GLN A 86 -5.85 -3.29 1.41
N GLN A 87 -5.96 -2.05 1.85
CA GLN A 87 -5.48 -1.59 3.14
C GLN A 87 -6.20 -2.26 4.31
N GLU A 88 -7.52 -2.35 4.26
CA GLU A 88 -8.31 -3.03 5.30
C GLU A 88 -7.95 -4.52 5.36
N ALA A 89 -7.88 -5.18 4.21
CA ALA A 89 -7.55 -6.59 4.15
C ALA A 89 -6.12 -6.89 4.62
N GLU A 90 -5.17 -6.00 4.32
CA GLU A 90 -3.79 -6.09 4.78
C GLU A 90 -3.64 -5.87 6.30
N ASN A 91 -4.47 -5.01 6.89
CA ASN A 91 -4.56 -4.84 8.35
C ASN A 91 -5.05 -6.13 9.02
N MET A 92 -6.11 -6.74 8.49
CA MET A 92 -6.65 -8.01 8.99
C MET A 92 -5.62 -9.14 8.90
N LEU A 93 -4.94 -9.27 7.76
CA LEU A 93 -3.91 -10.29 7.58
C LEU A 93 -2.71 -10.09 8.52
N THR A 94 -2.24 -8.85 8.68
CA THR A 94 -1.18 -8.52 9.63
C THR A 94 -1.57 -8.92 11.06
N GLY A 95 -2.82 -8.68 11.47
CA GLY A 95 -3.36 -9.12 12.77
C GLY A 95 -3.39 -10.64 12.92
N ALA A 96 -3.82 -11.36 11.88
CA ALA A 96 -3.85 -12.82 11.88
C ALA A 96 -2.44 -13.44 11.99
N LEU A 97 -1.46 -12.89 11.25
CA LEU A 97 -0.06 -13.33 11.32
C LEU A 97 0.56 -13.13 12.71
N LYS A 98 0.25 -12.01 13.38
CA LYS A 98 0.68 -11.80 14.78
C LYS A 98 0.17 -12.91 15.71
N SER A 99 -1.06 -13.37 15.49
CA SER A 99 -1.64 -14.47 16.28
C SER A 99 -0.86 -15.78 16.08
N ILE A 100 -0.44 -16.08 14.85
CA ILE A 100 0.41 -17.25 14.56
C ILE A 100 1.78 -17.15 15.24
N PHE A 101 2.41 -15.98 15.21
CA PHE A 101 3.70 -15.80 15.87
C PHE A 101 3.58 -15.90 17.40
N ALA A 102 2.47 -15.47 17.98
CA ALA A 102 2.20 -15.65 19.41
C ALA A 102 2.06 -17.14 19.79
N LEU A 103 1.57 -18.02 18.89
CA LEU A 103 1.52 -19.46 19.17
C LEU A 103 2.91 -20.05 19.43
N SER A 104 3.97 -19.52 18.83
CA SER A 104 5.32 -20.03 19.07
C SER A 104 5.75 -19.93 20.55
N GLU A 105 5.19 -19.00 21.33
CA GLU A 105 5.45 -18.91 22.77
C GLU A 105 4.80 -20.06 23.57
N ALA A 106 3.66 -20.58 23.08
CA ALA A 106 2.97 -21.73 23.68
C ALA A 106 3.52 -23.09 23.21
N TYR A 107 4.21 -23.13 22.06
CA TYR A 107 4.74 -24.35 21.43
C TYR A 107 6.28 -24.26 21.25
N PRO A 108 7.09 -24.67 22.24
CA PRO A 108 8.55 -24.59 22.18
C PRO A 108 9.18 -25.31 20.97
N ASP A 109 8.63 -26.46 20.58
CA ASP A 109 9.11 -27.22 19.42
C ASP A 109 8.90 -26.47 18.10
N LEU A 110 7.81 -25.71 17.98
CA LEU A 110 7.55 -24.83 16.84
C LEU A 110 8.52 -23.65 16.85
N LYS A 111 8.77 -23.06 18.03
CA LYS A 111 9.73 -21.96 18.22
C LYS A 111 11.16 -22.36 17.84
N ALA A 112 11.52 -23.61 18.08
CA ALA A 112 12.82 -24.17 17.70
C ALA A 112 12.88 -24.68 16.25
N ASN A 113 11.75 -24.73 15.53
CA ASN A 113 11.71 -25.23 14.16
C ASN A 113 12.39 -24.25 13.19
N GLN A 114 13.43 -24.72 12.48
CA GLN A 114 14.21 -23.89 11.57
C GLN A 114 13.38 -23.35 10.39
N ASN A 115 12.45 -24.14 9.83
CA ASN A 115 11.60 -23.70 8.73
C ASN A 115 10.64 -22.59 9.19
N PHE A 116 10.08 -22.70 10.40
CA PHE A 116 9.22 -21.67 10.99
C PHE A 116 9.98 -20.36 11.20
N LEU A 117 11.18 -20.43 11.79
CA LEU A 117 12.04 -19.25 12.00
C LEU A 117 12.43 -18.58 10.67
N MET A 118 12.75 -19.37 9.65
CA MET A 118 13.07 -18.86 8.31
C MET A 118 11.86 -18.13 7.69
N LEU A 119 10.66 -18.74 7.73
CA LEU A 119 9.44 -18.13 7.21
C LEU A 119 9.06 -16.87 7.97
N GLN A 120 9.21 -16.86 9.29
CA GLN A 120 9.00 -15.66 10.11
C GLN A 120 9.95 -14.52 9.71
N GLN A 121 11.24 -14.82 9.51
CA GLN A 121 12.23 -13.84 9.08
C GLN A 121 11.95 -13.33 7.66
N GLU A 122 11.54 -14.21 6.74
CA GLU A 122 11.21 -13.84 5.37
C GLU A 122 9.95 -12.94 5.33
N LEU A 123 8.91 -13.30 6.08
CA LEU A 123 7.71 -12.47 6.23
C LEU A 123 8.04 -11.10 6.84
N ALA A 124 8.89 -11.04 7.87
CA ALA A 124 9.34 -9.77 8.45
C ALA A 124 10.14 -8.92 7.43
N SER A 125 10.97 -9.57 6.61
CA SER A 125 11.71 -8.89 5.52
C SER A 125 10.76 -8.33 4.45
N ILE A 126 9.72 -9.09 4.08
CA ILE A 126 8.69 -8.64 3.14
C ILE A 126 7.89 -7.48 3.74
N GLU A 127 7.52 -7.53 5.02
CA GLU A 127 6.80 -6.44 5.68
C GLU A 127 7.59 -5.13 5.65
N ASN A 128 8.91 -5.18 5.88
CA ASN A 128 9.78 -4.01 5.74
C ASN A 128 9.80 -3.47 4.30
N LYS A 129 9.81 -4.35 3.28
CA LYS A 129 9.75 -3.96 1.86
C LYS A 129 8.39 -3.38 1.49
N ILE A 130 7.29 -3.91 2.04
CA ILE A 130 5.94 -3.36 1.89
C ILE A 130 5.89 -1.95 2.47
N ALA A 131 6.41 -1.74 3.68
CA ALA A 131 6.45 -0.44 4.32
C ALA A 131 7.21 0.61 3.48
N TYR A 132 8.38 0.24 2.93
CA TYR A 132 9.14 1.10 2.03
C TYR A 132 8.40 1.38 0.72
N SER A 133 7.84 0.34 0.09
CA SER A 133 7.11 0.48 -1.19
C SER A 133 5.87 1.35 -1.02
N ARG A 134 5.17 1.22 0.12
CA ARG A 134 4.04 2.06 0.51
C ARG A 134 4.45 3.52 0.68
N GLN A 135 5.55 3.80 1.39
CA GLN A 135 6.06 5.15 1.51
C GLN A 135 6.35 5.76 0.14
N HIS A 136 7.05 5.02 -0.73
CA HIS A 136 7.34 5.46 -2.08
C HIS A 136 6.07 5.73 -2.90
N TYR A 137 5.09 4.81 -2.86
CA TYR A 137 3.79 4.99 -3.49
C TYR A 137 3.10 6.28 -3.01
N ASN A 138 3.03 6.50 -1.70
CA ASN A 138 2.41 7.69 -1.12
C ASN A 138 3.13 8.99 -1.52
N ASP A 139 4.45 8.98 -1.64
CA ASP A 139 5.21 10.14 -2.12
C ASP A 139 4.87 10.48 -3.58
N VAL A 140 4.72 9.45 -4.43
CA VAL A 140 4.31 9.63 -5.84
C VAL A 140 2.87 10.11 -5.94
N VAL A 141 1.94 9.53 -5.16
CA VAL A 141 0.55 9.98 -5.03
C VAL A 141 0.49 11.44 -4.59
N ARG A 142 1.28 11.83 -3.58
CA ARG A 142 1.37 13.22 -3.13
C ARG A 142 1.80 14.14 -4.27
N GLY A 143 2.85 13.77 -5.01
CA GLY A 143 3.32 14.54 -6.16
C GLY A 143 2.25 14.70 -7.24
N TYR A 144 1.55 13.61 -7.57
CA TYR A 144 0.46 13.60 -8.55
C TYR A 144 -0.73 14.47 -8.11
N ASN A 145 -1.21 14.28 -6.89
CA ASN A 145 -2.33 15.03 -6.33
C ASN A 145 -1.99 16.52 -6.18
N THR A 146 -0.76 16.84 -5.77
CA THR A 146 -0.28 18.23 -5.69
C THR A 146 -0.25 18.88 -7.07
N LEU A 147 0.28 18.19 -8.09
CA LEU A 147 0.34 18.74 -9.44
C LEU A 147 -1.06 19.00 -10.02
N GLN A 148 -2.06 18.17 -9.70
CA GLN A 148 -3.45 18.41 -10.11
C GLN A 148 -4.02 19.71 -9.51
N GLN A 149 -3.53 20.15 -8.36
CA GLN A 149 -4.00 21.36 -7.68
C GLN A 149 -3.20 22.61 -8.04
N GLN A 150 -2.02 22.46 -8.63
CA GLN A 150 -1.13 23.58 -8.98
C GLN A 150 -1.53 24.25 -10.30
N PHE A 151 -1.46 25.59 -10.36
CA PHE A 151 -1.56 26.34 -11.62
C PHE A 151 -0.26 26.20 -12.44
N PRO A 152 -0.32 26.01 -13.77
CA PRO A 152 -1.50 25.94 -14.62
C PRO A 152 -2.07 24.52 -14.83
N SER A 153 -1.47 23.51 -14.21
CA SER A 153 -1.84 22.09 -14.35
C SER A 153 -3.29 21.79 -13.94
N ASN A 154 -3.85 22.52 -12.98
CA ASN A 154 -5.24 22.37 -12.52
C ASN A 154 -6.27 22.61 -13.64
N LEU A 155 -5.99 23.51 -14.58
CA LEU A 155 -6.84 23.77 -15.75
C LEU A 155 -6.87 22.56 -16.69
N VAL A 156 -5.72 21.90 -16.84
CA VAL A 156 -5.55 20.75 -17.73
C VAL A 156 -6.04 19.46 -17.07
N ALA A 157 -5.85 19.31 -15.76
CA ALA A 157 -6.22 18.11 -15.01
C ALA A 157 -7.72 17.79 -15.14
N GLY A 158 -8.58 18.80 -15.02
CA GLY A 158 -10.03 18.65 -15.19
C GLY A 158 -10.42 18.23 -16.61
N MET A 159 -9.78 18.81 -17.63
CA MET A 159 -10.03 18.46 -19.04
C MET A 159 -9.52 17.05 -19.41
N ALA A 160 -8.42 16.62 -18.79
CA ALA A 160 -7.79 15.32 -19.01
C ALA A 160 -8.45 14.16 -18.26
N GLY A 161 -9.46 14.43 -17.42
CA GLY A 161 -10.11 13.42 -16.58
C GLY A 161 -9.18 12.83 -15.52
N CYS A 162 -8.11 13.55 -15.14
CA CYS A 162 -7.22 13.14 -14.06
C CYS A 162 -7.98 13.21 -12.74
N ARG A 163 -8.13 12.06 -12.08
CA ARG A 163 -8.70 11.98 -10.73
C ARG A 163 -7.58 11.95 -9.68
N PRO A 164 -7.82 12.45 -8.46
CA PRO A 164 -6.92 12.22 -7.33
C PRO A 164 -6.69 10.73 -7.13
N ALA A 165 -5.45 10.35 -6.83
CA ALA A 165 -5.11 8.99 -6.41
C ALA A 165 -5.27 8.85 -4.89
N GLU A 166 -5.70 7.68 -4.45
CA GLU A 166 -5.82 7.33 -3.03
C GLU A 166 -4.43 7.06 -2.44
N TYR A 167 -4.27 7.38 -1.15
CA TYR A 167 -3.08 7.00 -0.41
C TYR A 167 -3.26 5.59 0.15
N PHE A 168 -2.14 4.86 0.27
CA PHE A 168 -2.09 3.59 0.97
C PHE A 168 -1.50 3.85 2.36
N GLU A 169 -2.33 4.04 3.38
CA GLU A 169 -1.89 4.36 4.75
C GLU A 169 -2.52 3.38 5.72
N LEU A 170 -1.77 2.61 6.51
CA LEU A 170 -2.43 1.83 7.55
C LEU A 170 -3.15 2.81 8.47
N GLU A 171 -4.48 2.79 8.43
CA GLU A 171 -5.34 3.57 9.29
C GLU A 171 -5.04 3.17 10.72
N ASN A 172 -4.19 3.96 11.34
CA ASN A 172 -4.05 3.99 12.76
C ASN A 172 -5.08 5.03 13.21
N GLU A 173 -6.37 4.69 13.16
CA GLU A 173 -7.44 5.54 13.70
C GLU A 173 -7.12 5.92 15.15
N ALA A 174 -6.52 4.99 15.91
CA ALA A 174 -5.99 5.19 17.26
C ALA A 174 -4.82 6.20 17.35
N ALA A 175 -4.08 6.47 16.26
CA ALA A 175 -3.04 7.51 16.25
C ALA A 175 -3.57 8.88 15.81
N ARG A 176 -4.76 8.94 15.20
CA ARG A 176 -5.45 10.19 14.85
C ARG A 176 -6.31 10.72 16.00
N GLU A 177 -6.76 9.85 16.91
CA GLU A 177 -7.34 10.28 18.18
C GLU A 177 -6.23 10.69 19.17
N ALA A 178 -5.99 11.99 19.32
CA ALA A 178 -5.12 12.49 20.38
C ALA A 178 -5.61 11.94 21.75
N PRO A 179 -4.70 11.49 22.64
CA PRO A 179 -5.09 11.01 23.96
C PRO A 179 -5.83 12.13 24.70
N LYS A 180 -7.11 11.91 24.99
CA LYS A 180 -7.91 12.82 25.83
C LYS A 180 -7.41 12.69 27.26
N VAL A 181 -6.37 13.46 27.60
CA VAL A 181 -5.90 13.57 28.98
C VAL A 181 -6.96 14.36 29.75
N SER A 182 -7.79 13.66 30.51
CA SER A 182 -8.63 14.26 31.54
C SER A 182 -7.83 14.21 32.84
N PHE A 183 -7.56 15.37 33.41
CA PHE A 183 -7.07 15.48 34.77
C PHE A 183 -8.30 15.58 35.68
N ASP A 184 -8.51 14.57 36.52
CA ASP A 184 -9.39 14.67 37.70
C ASP A 184 -8.64 15.36 38.85
#